data_AF-W7T8M9-F1
#
_entry.id   AF-W7T8M9-F1
#
_cell.length_a   1.000
_cell.length_b   1.000
_cell.length_c   1.000
_cell.angle_alpha   90.00
_cell.angle_beta   90.00
_cell.angle_gamma   90.00
#
_symmetry.space_group_name_H-M   'P 1'
#
loop_
_entity.id
_entity.type
_entity.pdbx_description
1 polymer ?
#
loop_
_entity_poly.entity_id
_entity_poly.type
_entity_poly.pdbx_seq_one_letter_code
_entity_poly.pdbx_strand_id
1 'polypeptide(L)'
;MTPYTEPAQPDRANLDVVEGGDSWVVVADGVTPKPGRSGCKHGTQWYTTALVSALAARLRAAPDSGLPDLARAAITEVADSHRDSCDLTHPQHPSAMLAVLREHDADLDYLVIGDVLVLIEADDAVRTITDSRPDALPHFAPAFVQSRRNAPGGFVVAAADPDVVDLAVYGRVPRAMVARAAVTSDGGARLSDRFGQLDHAQLLDLIEFAGPARVVQRIRDAERDETAAELARRRGKQRDDATVVMVELLDLYTADTEHLLDRAAGLIRRLREAMDLEVWCGDGRPNWCESITRWPIAASPRRRGPVSTDAYLLAVLVRGVCAGTLGRPALTVPAWTSLAGVPTTWSSATARI
;
A
#
# COMPACT_ATOMS: atom_id res chain seq x y z
N MET A 1 6.84 9.99 -5.04
CA MET A 1 5.86 9.02 -4.50
C MET A 1 4.58 9.11 -5.30
N THR A 2 3.87 8.00 -5.47
CA THR A 2 2.54 7.97 -6.11
C THR A 2 1.52 7.44 -5.10
N PRO A 3 0.67 8.31 -4.50
CA PRO A 3 -0.39 7.90 -3.58
C PRO A 3 -1.76 7.77 -4.28
N TYR A 4 -2.64 6.92 -3.74
CA TYR A 4 -4.08 6.96 -3.96
C TYR A 4 -4.80 6.68 -2.65
N THR A 5 -5.82 7.47 -2.34
CA THR A 5 -6.61 7.33 -1.12
C THR A 5 -8.09 7.53 -1.42
N GLU A 6 -8.95 6.70 -0.83
CA GLU A 6 -10.39 6.73 -1.05
C GLU A 6 -11.16 6.35 0.23
N PRO A 7 -12.17 7.14 0.65
CA PRO A 7 -12.98 6.77 1.81
C PRO A 7 -13.76 5.47 1.58
N ALA A 8 -14.13 4.80 2.67
CA ALA A 8 -14.94 3.59 2.67
C ALA A 8 -16.26 3.76 1.90
N GLN A 9 -16.84 4.97 1.97
CA GLN A 9 -18.06 5.36 1.29
C GLN A 9 -17.94 6.80 0.78
N PRO A 10 -18.54 7.14 -0.38
CA PRO A 10 -18.42 8.48 -0.97
C PRO A 10 -18.92 9.63 -0.09
N ASP A 11 -19.84 9.37 0.84
CA ASP A 11 -20.46 10.33 1.75
C ASP A 11 -19.78 10.40 3.12
N ARG A 12 -18.69 9.65 3.33
CA ARG A 12 -17.93 9.63 4.58
C ARG A 12 -16.62 10.38 4.42
N ALA A 13 -16.21 11.05 5.49
CA ALA A 13 -14.86 11.59 5.60
C ALA A 13 -13.84 10.45 5.53
N ASN A 14 -12.81 10.63 4.72
CA ASN A 14 -11.64 9.77 4.75
C ASN A 14 -10.84 10.07 6.02
N LEU A 15 -10.62 9.05 6.83
CA LEU A 15 -9.85 9.14 8.07
C LEU A 15 -8.35 8.90 7.82
N ASP A 16 -8.00 8.33 6.67
CA ASP A 16 -6.61 8.18 6.23
C ASP A 16 -6.03 9.53 5.78
N VAL A 17 -4.77 9.76 6.12
CA VAL A 17 -3.99 10.91 5.67
C VAL A 17 -2.63 10.45 5.19
N VAL A 18 -2.23 10.94 4.01
CA VAL A 18 -0.90 10.72 3.44
C VAL A 18 -0.23 12.07 3.18
N GLU A 19 1.03 12.19 3.57
CA GLU A 19 1.90 13.30 3.18
C GLU A 19 3.29 12.77 2.86
N GLY A 20 3.97 13.39 1.89
CA GLY A 20 5.34 13.05 1.54
C GLY A 20 6.18 14.30 1.29
N GLY A 21 7.47 14.15 1.51
CA GLY A 21 8.51 15.08 1.09
C GLY A 21 9.46 14.42 0.10
N ASP A 22 10.61 15.05 -0.12
CA ASP A 22 11.59 14.58 -1.11
C ASP A 22 12.19 13.21 -0.74
N SER A 23 12.35 12.93 0.56
CA SER A 23 12.98 11.71 1.08
C SER A 23 12.12 10.94 2.07
N TRP A 24 10.84 11.26 2.24
CA TRP A 24 10.00 10.59 3.23
C TRP A 24 8.53 10.55 2.83
N VAL A 25 7.80 9.58 3.41
CA VAL A 25 6.35 9.48 3.36
C VAL A 25 5.82 9.14 4.75
N VAL A 26 4.68 9.75 5.09
CA VAL A 26 3.88 9.46 6.28
C VAL A 26 2.50 9.00 5.81
N VAL A 27 2.03 7.88 6.34
CA VAL A 27 0.64 7.40 6.21
C VAL A 27 0.06 7.23 7.60
N ALA A 28 -1.04 7.91 7.87
CA ALA A 28 -1.82 7.72 9.09
C ALA A 28 -3.19 7.14 8.73
N ASP A 29 -3.59 6.07 9.39
CA ASP A 29 -4.89 5.42 9.25
C ASP A 29 -5.73 5.73 10.48
N GLY A 30 -6.81 6.46 10.27
CA GLY A 30 -7.64 6.96 11.36
C GLY A 30 -8.58 5.90 11.92
N VAL A 31 -8.46 5.64 13.22
CA VAL A 31 -9.31 4.66 13.89
C VAL A 31 -10.79 5.09 13.83
N THR A 32 -11.61 4.25 13.21
CA THR A 32 -13.04 4.53 13.02
C THR A 32 -13.75 4.76 14.37
N PRO A 33 -14.42 5.91 14.55
CA PRO A 33 -15.12 6.21 15.80
C PRO A 33 -16.31 5.26 16.03
N LYS A 34 -16.59 4.94 17.29
CA LYS A 34 -17.82 4.23 17.67
C LYS A 34 -18.90 5.23 18.07
N PRO A 35 -20.20 4.86 18.02
CA PRO A 35 -21.26 5.71 18.53
C PRO A 35 -21.02 6.06 20.00
N GLY A 36 -21.25 7.34 20.35
CA GLY A 36 -21.04 7.85 21.70
C GLY A 36 -20.10 9.04 21.73
N ARG A 37 -19.70 9.45 22.93
CA ARG A 37 -18.73 10.54 23.13
C ARG A 37 -17.32 9.96 23.01
N SER A 38 -16.43 10.70 22.36
CA SER A 38 -15.01 10.35 22.21
C SER A 38 -14.12 10.96 23.30
N GLY A 39 -14.66 11.86 24.13
CA GLY A 39 -13.86 12.73 25.00
C GLY A 39 -13.24 13.94 24.27
N CYS A 40 -13.33 14.00 22.93
CA CYS A 40 -12.73 15.06 22.12
C CYS A 40 -13.77 15.73 21.21
N LYS A 41 -13.70 17.06 21.06
CA LYS A 41 -14.62 17.83 20.21
C LYS A 41 -14.28 17.80 18.71
N HIS A 42 -13.08 17.36 18.31
CA HIS A 42 -12.56 17.53 16.95
C HIS A 42 -12.73 16.29 16.02
N GLY A 43 -12.72 15.07 16.56
CA GLY A 43 -12.90 13.83 15.78
C GLY A 43 -11.61 13.26 15.15
N THR A 44 -11.70 12.04 14.60
CA THR A 44 -10.54 11.27 14.08
C THR A 44 -9.85 11.96 12.90
N GLN A 45 -10.61 12.48 11.93
CA GLN A 45 -10.02 13.14 10.75
C GLN A 45 -9.18 14.37 11.11
N TRP A 46 -9.61 15.16 12.10
CA TRP A 46 -8.81 16.26 12.63
C TRP A 46 -7.50 15.74 13.23
N TYR A 47 -7.57 14.67 14.02
CA TYR A 47 -6.41 14.11 14.70
C TYR A 47 -5.37 13.57 13.71
N THR A 48 -5.79 12.79 12.71
CA THR A 48 -4.87 12.24 11.69
C THR A 48 -4.22 13.36 10.88
N THR A 49 -4.99 14.39 10.51
CA THR A 49 -4.46 15.58 9.82
C THR A 49 -3.44 16.32 10.66
N ALA A 50 -3.73 16.55 11.94
CA ALA A 50 -2.83 17.25 12.86
C ALA A 50 -1.54 16.45 13.12
N LEU A 51 -1.66 15.13 13.32
CA LEU A 51 -0.52 14.24 13.55
C LEU A 51 0.42 14.20 12.34
N VAL A 52 -0.13 14.02 11.13
CA VAL A 52 0.67 14.01 9.90
C VAL A 52 1.34 15.37 9.68
N SER A 53 0.62 16.48 9.89
CA SER A 53 1.18 17.83 9.75
C SER A 53 2.34 18.08 10.73
N ALA A 54 2.19 17.68 12.00
CA ALA A 54 3.21 17.85 13.03
C ALA A 54 4.46 17.00 12.76
N LEU A 55 4.29 15.78 12.25
CA LEU A 55 5.36 14.90 11.80
C LEU A 55 6.09 15.47 10.58
N ALA A 56 5.34 15.88 9.57
CA ALA A 56 5.88 16.42 8.33
C ALA A 56 6.70 17.70 8.55
N ALA A 57 6.25 18.59 9.45
CA ALA A 57 7.02 19.76 9.85
C ALA A 57 8.38 19.37 10.47
N ARG A 58 8.41 18.33 11.30
CA ARG A 58 9.61 17.83 11.96
C ARG A 58 10.57 17.11 11.02
N LEU A 59 10.04 16.27 10.13
CA LEU A 59 10.84 15.59 9.10
C LEU A 59 11.56 16.59 8.19
N ARG A 60 10.95 17.77 7.94
CA ARG A 60 11.60 18.87 7.21
C ARG A 60 12.60 19.65 8.05
N ALA A 61 12.27 19.93 9.31
CA ALA A 61 13.07 20.81 10.17
C ALA A 61 14.28 20.12 10.82
N ALA A 62 14.20 18.81 11.05
CA ALA A 62 15.22 18.02 11.74
C ALA A 62 15.43 16.67 11.02
N PRO A 63 15.95 16.67 9.78
CA PRO A 63 16.08 15.46 8.96
C PRO A 63 16.99 14.40 9.60
N ASP A 64 17.95 14.79 10.45
CA ASP A 64 18.91 13.89 11.11
C ASP A 64 18.39 13.27 12.41
N SER A 65 17.23 13.70 12.91
CA SER A 65 16.65 13.14 14.13
C SER A 65 16.09 11.74 13.89
N GLY A 66 16.12 10.88 14.92
CA GLY A 66 15.52 9.55 14.84
C GLY A 66 14.00 9.60 14.67
N LEU A 67 13.44 8.72 13.84
CA LEU A 67 11.98 8.64 13.65
C LEU A 67 11.18 8.49 14.96
N PRO A 68 11.63 7.71 15.97
CA PRO A 68 10.95 7.66 17.27
C PRO A 68 10.84 9.03 17.96
N ASP A 69 11.92 9.81 18.00
CA ASP A 69 11.92 11.12 18.64
C ASP A 69 11.00 12.10 17.91
N LEU A 70 10.99 12.05 16.58
CA LEU A 70 10.10 12.87 15.76
C LEU A 70 8.62 12.51 15.99
N ALA A 71 8.28 11.22 16.03
CA ALA A 71 6.93 10.74 16.29
C ALA A 71 6.46 11.10 17.71
N ARG A 72 7.32 10.90 18.71
CA ARG A 72 7.05 11.27 20.11
C ARG A 72 6.73 12.75 20.26
N ALA A 73 7.55 13.59 19.62
CA ALA A 73 7.37 15.03 19.66
C ALA A 73 6.10 15.50 18.91
N ALA A 74 5.74 14.83 17.81
CA ALA A 74 4.51 15.12 17.07
C ALA A 74 3.25 14.73 17.86
N ILE A 75 3.23 13.53 18.46
CA ILE A 75 2.12 13.08 19.32
C ILE A 75 1.94 14.04 20.50
N THR A 76 3.05 14.44 21.14
CA THR A 76 3.03 15.39 22.26
C THR A 76 2.42 16.73 21.85
N GLU A 77 2.82 17.28 20.70
CA GLU A 77 2.27 18.54 20.20
C GLU A 77 0.75 18.48 19.97
N VAL A 78 0.27 17.42 19.32
CA VAL A 78 -1.18 17.25 19.06
C VAL A 78 -1.95 17.01 20.36
N ALA A 79 -1.37 16.28 21.32
CA ALA A 79 -1.97 16.11 22.64
C ALA A 79 -2.12 17.46 23.35
N ASP A 80 -1.05 18.25 23.39
CA ASP A 80 -1.03 19.56 24.03
C ASP A 80 -1.98 20.57 23.39
N SER A 81 -2.17 20.50 22.06
CA SER A 81 -3.04 21.44 21.34
C SER A 81 -4.52 21.38 21.75
N HIS A 82 -4.94 20.31 22.45
CA HIS A 82 -6.34 20.14 22.86
C HIS A 82 -6.56 19.65 24.29
N ARG A 83 -5.51 19.41 25.08
CA ARG A 83 -5.60 18.83 26.44
C ARG A 83 -6.47 19.64 27.41
N ASP A 84 -6.56 20.95 27.21
CA ASP A 84 -7.34 21.84 28.07
C ASP A 84 -8.84 21.85 27.73
N SER A 85 -9.23 21.27 26.60
CA SER A 85 -10.61 21.28 26.10
C SER A 85 -11.20 19.90 25.82
N CYS A 86 -10.41 18.84 25.97
CA CYS A 86 -10.77 17.46 25.66
C CYS A 86 -10.25 16.52 26.76
N ASP A 87 -10.98 15.43 27.00
CA ASP A 87 -10.55 14.32 27.85
C ASP A 87 -9.69 13.36 27.03
N LEU A 88 -8.37 13.42 27.25
CA LEU A 88 -7.38 12.61 26.54
C LEU A 88 -7.28 11.18 27.07
N THR A 89 -7.85 10.92 28.25
CA THR A 89 -7.87 9.59 28.87
C THR A 89 -9.06 8.75 28.41
N HIS A 90 -9.97 9.36 27.65
CA HIS A 90 -11.16 8.68 27.18
C HIS A 90 -10.79 7.51 26.22
N PRO A 91 -11.30 6.28 26.41
CA PRO A 91 -10.95 5.12 25.57
C PRO A 91 -11.34 5.22 24.08
N GLN A 92 -12.12 6.24 23.71
CA GLN A 92 -12.51 6.57 22.34
C GLN A 92 -11.89 7.89 21.85
N HIS A 93 -10.88 8.39 22.56
CA HIS A 93 -10.12 9.55 22.11
C HIS A 93 -9.60 9.29 20.68
N PRO A 94 -9.68 10.28 19.77
CA PRO A 94 -9.18 10.15 18.40
C PRO A 94 -7.76 9.57 18.34
N SER A 95 -7.58 8.55 17.53
CA SER A 95 -6.30 7.86 17.40
C SER A 95 -6.06 7.43 15.96
N ALA A 96 -4.80 7.12 15.65
CA ALA A 96 -4.41 6.65 14.33
C ALA A 96 -3.42 5.48 14.44
N MET A 97 -3.40 4.62 13.43
CA MET A 97 -2.23 3.83 13.09
C MET A 97 -1.31 4.71 12.24
N LEU A 98 -0.01 4.44 12.23
CA LEU A 98 0.98 5.33 11.61
C LEU A 98 2.10 4.51 10.98
N ALA A 99 2.46 4.85 9.74
CA ALA A 99 3.73 4.46 9.14
C ALA A 99 4.50 5.69 8.70
N VAL A 100 5.80 5.69 8.95
CA VAL A 100 6.77 6.64 8.39
C VAL A 100 7.84 5.83 7.69
N LEU A 101 8.14 6.19 6.44
CA LEU A 101 9.27 5.65 5.69
C LEU A 101 10.14 6.84 5.26
N ARG A 102 11.44 6.79 5.50
CA ARG A 102 12.38 7.88 5.21
C ARG A 102 13.69 7.35 4.67
N GLU A 103 14.13 7.86 3.53
CA GLU A 103 15.53 7.74 3.10
C GLU A 103 16.38 8.72 3.92
N HIS A 104 17.34 8.18 4.66
CA HIS A 104 18.26 8.93 5.52
C HIS A 104 19.66 8.33 5.41
N ASP A 105 20.65 9.15 5.05
CA ASP A 105 22.01 8.71 4.74
C ASP A 105 22.06 7.56 3.72
N ALA A 106 22.52 6.38 4.13
CA ALA A 106 22.63 5.18 3.30
C ALA A 106 21.53 4.15 3.59
N ASP A 107 20.53 4.54 4.38
CA ASP A 107 19.48 3.68 4.91
C ASP A 107 18.09 4.16 4.50
N LEU A 108 17.16 3.22 4.44
CA LEU A 108 15.72 3.45 4.41
C LEU A 108 15.17 3.12 5.80
N ASP A 109 14.94 4.17 6.59
CA ASP A 109 14.35 4.09 7.92
C ASP A 109 12.84 3.85 7.83
N TYR A 110 12.30 3.06 8.74
CA TYR A 110 10.87 2.89 8.92
C TYR A 110 10.47 2.97 10.39
N LEU A 111 9.26 3.46 10.64
CA LEU A 111 8.56 3.40 11.92
C LEU A 111 7.09 3.07 11.67
N VAL A 112 6.57 2.08 12.37
CA VAL A 112 5.17 1.63 12.28
C VAL A 112 4.55 1.52 13.69
N ILE A 113 3.40 2.15 13.88
CA ILE A 113 2.53 2.03 15.04
C ILE A 113 1.20 1.46 14.54
N GLY A 114 0.83 0.26 14.99
CA GLY A 114 -0.37 -0.43 14.54
C GLY A 114 -0.21 -1.16 13.20
N ASP A 115 -1.34 -1.51 12.59
CA ASP A 115 -1.43 -2.44 11.46
C ASP A 115 -1.31 -1.79 10.07
N VAL A 116 -0.74 -0.58 9.97
CA VAL A 116 -0.31 -0.04 8.68
C VAL A 116 0.79 -0.93 8.11
N LEU A 117 0.70 -1.23 6.81
CA LEU A 117 1.59 -2.16 6.12
C LEU A 117 2.68 -1.41 5.35
N VAL A 118 3.93 -1.70 5.67
CA VAL A 118 5.09 -1.28 4.87
C VAL A 118 5.67 -2.51 4.17
N LEU A 119 5.74 -2.45 2.84
CA LEU A 119 6.31 -3.48 1.99
C LEU A 119 7.63 -2.98 1.42
N ILE A 120 8.72 -3.72 1.62
CA ILE A 120 10.05 -3.39 1.11
C ILE A 120 10.59 -4.62 0.39
N GLU A 121 10.81 -4.53 -0.92
CA GLU A 121 11.58 -5.56 -1.63
C GLU A 121 13.06 -5.23 -1.50
N ALA A 122 13.80 -6.13 -0.85
CA ALA A 122 15.25 -6.06 -0.72
C ALA A 122 15.86 -7.45 -0.86
N ASP A 123 17.01 -7.54 -1.53
CA ASP A 123 17.70 -8.82 -1.82
C ASP A 123 16.76 -9.89 -2.43
N ASP A 124 15.96 -9.49 -3.42
CA ASP A 124 14.95 -10.33 -4.10
C ASP A 124 13.83 -10.89 -3.20
N ALA A 125 13.66 -10.37 -1.98
CA ALA A 125 12.64 -10.79 -1.03
C ALA A 125 11.77 -9.61 -0.57
N VAL A 126 10.45 -9.82 -0.54
CA VAL A 126 9.51 -8.83 0.01
C VAL A 126 9.44 -8.98 1.52
N ARG A 127 9.95 -7.97 2.23
CA ARG A 127 9.83 -7.80 3.67
C ARG A 127 8.50 -7.11 3.98
N THR A 128 7.74 -7.71 4.88
CA THR A 128 6.51 -7.14 5.42
C THR A 128 6.80 -6.55 6.80
N ILE A 129 6.53 -5.26 6.96
CA ILE A 129 6.72 -4.53 8.22
C ILE A 129 5.36 -4.01 8.65
N THR A 130 4.85 -4.53 9.75
CA THR A 130 3.57 -4.16 10.37
C THR A 130 3.61 -4.59 11.84
N ASP A 131 2.76 -3.99 12.68
CA ASP A 131 2.51 -4.51 14.02
C ASP A 131 1.36 -5.53 13.99
N SER A 132 1.67 -6.80 14.17
CA SER A 132 0.69 -7.90 14.12
C SER A 132 -0.13 -8.08 15.41
N ARG A 133 0.04 -7.24 16.44
CA ARG A 133 -0.71 -7.35 17.70
C ARG A 133 -2.24 -7.27 17.53
N PRO A 134 -2.81 -6.41 16.65
CA PRO A 134 -4.25 -6.39 16.39
C PRO A 134 -4.77 -7.74 15.87
N ASP A 135 -4.03 -8.41 15.00
CA ASP A 135 -4.42 -9.71 14.41
C ASP A 135 -4.34 -10.88 15.40
N ALA A 136 -3.48 -10.75 16.40
CA ALA A 136 -3.28 -11.73 17.46
C ALA A 136 -4.40 -11.73 18.52
N LEU A 137 -5.38 -10.82 18.43
CA LEU A 137 -6.49 -10.77 19.37
C LEU A 137 -7.35 -12.06 19.31
N PRO A 138 -7.76 -12.63 20.45
CA PRO A 138 -8.55 -13.86 20.47
C PRO A 138 -9.97 -13.66 19.94
N HIS A 139 -10.50 -12.44 20.02
CA HIS A 139 -11.86 -12.09 19.64
C HIS A 139 -11.90 -10.72 18.97
N PHE A 140 -12.75 -10.57 17.95
CA PHE A 140 -12.88 -9.34 17.14
C PHE A 140 -14.19 -8.61 17.40
N ALA A 141 -14.85 -8.90 18.53
CA ALA A 141 -16.02 -8.16 18.95
C ALA A 141 -15.64 -6.67 19.16
N PRO A 142 -16.40 -5.70 18.61
CA PRO A 142 -16.00 -4.29 18.61
C PRO A 142 -15.61 -3.73 20.00
N ALA A 143 -16.38 -4.08 21.04
CA ALA A 143 -16.10 -3.64 22.40
C ALA A 143 -14.82 -4.25 22.99
N PHE A 144 -14.49 -5.49 22.61
CA PHE A 144 -13.26 -6.16 23.03
C PHE A 144 -12.04 -5.56 22.34
N VAL A 145 -12.09 -5.35 21.02
CA VAL A 145 -11.00 -4.70 20.29
C VAL A 145 -10.73 -3.31 20.86
N GLN A 146 -11.78 -2.56 21.17
CA GLN A 146 -11.67 -1.24 21.78
C GLN A 146 -10.99 -1.27 23.16
N SER A 147 -11.31 -2.24 24.03
CA SER A 147 -10.69 -2.33 25.35
C SER A 147 -9.22 -2.78 25.32
N ARG A 148 -8.71 -3.17 24.15
CA ARG A 148 -7.33 -3.59 23.93
C ARG A 148 -6.43 -2.50 23.33
N ARG A 149 -6.96 -1.33 23.00
CA ARG A 149 -6.15 -0.19 22.51
C ARG A 149 -5.34 0.42 23.65
N ASN A 150 -4.03 0.52 23.47
CA ASN A 150 -3.09 1.07 24.46
C ASN A 150 -3.27 0.45 25.86
N ALA A 151 -3.64 -0.83 25.91
CA ALA A 151 -3.89 -1.56 27.13
C ALA A 151 -2.93 -2.76 27.24
N PRO A 152 -2.59 -3.21 28.47
CA PRO A 152 -1.74 -4.38 28.67
C PRO A 152 -2.26 -5.62 27.92
N GLY A 153 -1.38 -6.28 27.17
CA GLY A 153 -1.72 -7.44 26.35
C GLY A 153 -2.65 -7.14 25.17
N GLY A 154 -2.75 -5.87 24.77
CA GLY A 154 -3.47 -5.42 23.58
C GLY A 154 -2.53 -4.96 22.46
N PHE A 155 -2.96 -3.96 21.71
CA PHE A 155 -2.22 -3.36 20.60
C PHE A 155 -2.12 -1.84 20.77
N VAL A 156 -1.18 -1.24 20.05
CA VAL A 156 -0.88 0.19 20.18
C VAL A 156 -1.48 0.99 19.05
N VAL A 157 -1.96 2.17 19.38
CA VAL A 157 -2.43 3.21 18.46
C VAL A 157 -1.77 4.53 18.86
N ALA A 158 -1.44 5.37 17.89
CA ALA A 158 -1.01 6.74 18.15
C ALA A 158 -2.23 7.55 18.61
N ALA A 159 -2.36 7.74 19.92
CA ALA A 159 -3.38 8.59 20.56
C ALA A 159 -2.65 9.69 21.37
N ALA A 160 -3.19 10.12 22.50
CA ALA A 160 -2.59 11.19 23.30
C ALA A 160 -1.29 10.84 24.05
N ASP A 161 -1.01 9.55 24.28
CA ASP A 161 0.18 9.11 25.02
C ASP A 161 1.38 8.94 24.05
N PRO A 162 2.45 9.76 24.17
CA PRO A 162 3.61 9.67 23.30
C PRO A 162 4.48 8.44 23.58
N ASP A 163 4.33 7.77 24.72
CA ASP A 163 5.12 6.58 25.09
C ASP A 163 4.76 5.35 24.25
N VAL A 164 3.65 5.37 23.52
CA VAL A 164 3.30 4.32 22.53
C VAL A 164 4.37 4.14 21.46
N VAL A 165 5.23 5.14 21.25
CA VAL A 165 6.37 5.09 20.33
C VAL A 165 7.41 4.05 20.75
N ASP A 166 7.59 3.79 22.05
CA ASP A 166 8.52 2.75 22.53
C ASP A 166 8.09 1.34 22.15
N LEU A 167 6.81 1.21 21.79
CA LEU A 167 6.20 -0.02 21.33
C LEU A 167 6.11 -0.09 19.81
N ALA A 168 6.57 0.92 19.07
CA ALA A 168 6.55 0.95 17.62
C ALA A 168 7.50 -0.10 17.02
N VAL A 169 7.13 -0.63 15.86
CA VAL A 169 8.05 -1.42 15.03
C VAL A 169 8.90 -0.43 14.23
N TYR A 170 10.18 -0.30 14.56
CA TYR A 170 11.09 0.59 13.85
C TYR A 170 12.37 -0.15 13.44
N GLY A 171 13.03 0.37 12.41
CA GLY A 171 14.28 -0.19 11.93
C GLY A 171 14.76 0.51 10.66
N ARG A 172 15.76 -0.10 10.03
CA ARG A 172 16.41 0.40 8.83
C ARG A 172 16.73 -0.73 7.88
N VAL A 173 16.77 -0.41 6.59
CA VAL A 173 17.22 -1.29 5.52
C VAL A 173 18.25 -0.54 4.70
N PRO A 174 19.44 -1.12 4.40
CA PRO A 174 20.41 -0.45 3.53
C PRO A 174 19.76 -0.06 2.21
N ARG A 175 19.78 1.23 1.86
CA ARG A 175 19.09 1.78 0.69
C ARG A 175 19.55 1.11 -0.60
N ALA A 176 20.82 0.73 -0.67
CA ALA A 176 21.42 0.02 -1.80
C ALA A 176 20.84 -1.39 -2.05
N MET A 177 20.18 -1.99 -1.05
CA MET A 177 19.52 -3.30 -1.19
C MET A 177 18.05 -3.17 -1.59
N VAL A 178 17.46 -1.98 -1.48
CA VAL A 178 16.01 -1.78 -1.69
C VAL A 178 15.72 -1.55 -3.17
N ALA A 179 14.96 -2.44 -3.78
CA ALA A 179 14.50 -2.32 -5.17
C ALA A 179 13.23 -1.46 -5.30
N ARG A 180 12.32 -1.58 -4.33
CA ARG A 180 11.05 -0.85 -4.27
C ARG A 180 10.43 -0.94 -2.90
N ALA A 181 9.58 0.03 -2.59
CA ALA A 181 8.80 0.04 -1.37
C ALA A 181 7.38 0.59 -1.60
N ALA A 182 6.45 0.15 -0.77
CA ALA A 182 5.10 0.67 -0.72
C ALA A 182 4.61 0.77 0.73
N VAL A 183 3.65 1.66 0.97
CA VAL A 183 2.97 1.84 2.26
C VAL A 183 1.47 1.78 2.02
N THR A 184 0.73 1.00 2.82
CA THR A 184 -0.74 0.91 2.72
C THR A 184 -1.38 0.99 4.10
N SER A 185 -2.56 1.62 4.22
CA SER A 185 -3.44 1.38 5.37
C SER A 185 -3.95 -0.06 5.38
N ASP A 186 -4.60 -0.50 6.45
CA ASP A 186 -5.22 -1.84 6.51
C ASP A 186 -6.25 -2.00 5.38
N GLY A 187 -6.92 -0.91 5.02
CA GLY A 187 -7.85 -0.84 3.92
C GLY A 187 -7.21 -0.94 2.54
N GLY A 188 -5.98 -0.48 2.39
CA GLY A 188 -5.17 -0.65 1.17
C GLY A 188 -4.59 -2.06 1.01
N ALA A 189 -4.51 -2.84 2.09
CA ALA A 189 -4.02 -4.22 2.09
C ALA A 189 -5.13 -5.29 1.96
N ARG A 190 -6.41 -4.88 1.83
CA ARG A 190 -7.55 -5.82 1.91
C ARG A 190 -7.51 -6.98 0.92
N LEU A 191 -6.91 -6.81 -0.27
CA LEU A 191 -6.77 -7.91 -1.24
C LEU A 191 -5.93 -9.06 -0.68
N SER A 192 -4.89 -8.78 0.10
CA SER A 192 -4.11 -9.79 0.79
C SER A 192 -4.77 -10.22 2.09
N ASP A 193 -4.99 -9.27 3.01
CA ASP A 193 -5.16 -9.61 4.42
C ASP A 193 -6.60 -10.05 4.73
N ARG A 194 -7.57 -9.41 4.07
CA ARG A 194 -8.98 -9.72 4.24
C ARG A 194 -9.46 -10.79 3.26
N PHE A 195 -9.18 -10.58 1.97
CA PHE A 195 -9.78 -11.37 0.90
C PHE A 195 -8.95 -12.61 0.55
N GLY A 196 -7.64 -12.62 0.81
CA GLY A 196 -6.75 -13.72 0.46
C GLY A 196 -6.65 -13.94 -1.05
N GLN A 197 -6.83 -12.89 -1.85
CA GLN A 197 -6.74 -12.96 -3.31
C GLN A 197 -5.30 -12.82 -3.81
N LEU A 198 -4.43 -12.18 -3.02
CA LEU A 198 -3.01 -11.96 -3.30
C LEU A 198 -2.20 -12.21 -2.03
N ASP A 199 -0.94 -12.60 -2.15
CA ASP A 199 0.04 -12.41 -1.07
C ASP A 199 0.63 -10.98 -1.10
N HIS A 200 1.47 -10.63 -0.13
CA HIS A 200 2.09 -9.30 -0.06
C HIS A 200 3.06 -9.00 -1.21
N ALA A 201 3.74 -10.01 -1.76
CA ALA A 201 4.63 -9.81 -2.89
C ALA A 201 3.83 -9.51 -4.16
N GLN A 202 2.72 -10.23 -4.37
CA GLN A 202 1.75 -10.00 -5.43
C GLN A 202 1.02 -8.67 -5.27
N LEU A 203 0.75 -8.23 -4.04
CA LEU A 203 0.21 -6.90 -3.77
C LEU A 203 1.21 -5.81 -4.18
N LEU A 204 2.50 -5.94 -3.79
CA LEU A 204 3.54 -5.00 -4.19
C LEU A 204 3.74 -4.97 -5.71
N ASP A 205 3.69 -6.13 -6.36
CA ASP A 205 3.67 -6.23 -7.83
C ASP A 205 2.47 -5.45 -8.40
N LEU A 206 1.25 -5.66 -7.89
CA LEU A 206 0.08 -4.94 -8.37
C LEU A 206 0.20 -3.42 -8.19
N ILE A 207 0.72 -2.97 -7.05
CA ILE A 207 0.93 -1.54 -6.74
C ILE A 207 1.87 -0.89 -7.77
N GLU A 208 3.03 -1.49 -8.02
CA GLU A 208 4.02 -0.94 -8.94
C GLU A 208 3.47 -0.90 -10.37
N PHE A 209 2.87 -1.99 -10.80
CA PHE A 209 2.66 -2.24 -12.22
C PHE A 209 1.30 -1.77 -12.73
N ALA A 210 0.30 -1.77 -11.86
CA ALA A 210 -1.04 -1.29 -12.20
C ALA A 210 -1.37 0.04 -11.52
N GLY A 211 -0.58 0.45 -10.54
CA GLY A 211 -0.74 1.69 -9.80
C GLY A 211 -1.68 1.57 -8.60
N PRO A 212 -1.50 2.43 -7.57
CA PRO A 212 -2.36 2.49 -6.38
C PRO A 212 -3.87 2.59 -6.66
N ALA A 213 -4.27 3.39 -7.65
CA ALA A 213 -5.69 3.55 -7.99
C ALA A 213 -6.33 2.23 -8.45
N ARG A 214 -5.59 1.40 -9.19
CA ARG A 214 -6.08 0.10 -9.67
C ARG A 214 -6.20 -0.91 -8.53
N VAL A 215 -5.31 -0.85 -7.54
CA VAL A 215 -5.40 -1.65 -6.32
C VAL A 215 -6.71 -1.34 -5.59
N VAL A 216 -6.99 -0.06 -5.33
CA VAL A 216 -8.24 0.34 -4.64
C VAL A 216 -9.47 0.00 -5.47
N GLN A 217 -9.43 0.15 -6.80
CA GLN A 217 -10.53 -0.32 -7.65
C GLN A 217 -10.82 -1.82 -7.46
N ARG A 218 -9.78 -2.67 -7.46
CA ARG A 218 -9.94 -4.12 -7.22
C ARG A 218 -10.46 -4.42 -5.81
N ILE A 219 -10.07 -3.64 -4.81
CA ILE A 219 -10.64 -3.72 -3.46
C ILE A 219 -12.15 -3.44 -3.52
N ARG A 220 -12.57 -2.34 -4.16
CA ARG A 220 -13.99 -1.99 -4.28
C ARG A 220 -14.80 -3.03 -5.07
N ASP A 221 -14.17 -3.70 -6.03
CA ASP A 221 -14.76 -4.84 -6.75
C ASP A 221 -14.99 -6.02 -5.80
N ALA A 222 -13.94 -6.44 -5.07
CA ALA A 222 -14.04 -7.53 -4.09
C ALA A 222 -15.06 -7.25 -2.97
N GLU A 223 -15.13 -6.01 -2.47
CA GLU A 223 -16.10 -5.60 -1.44
C GLU A 223 -17.56 -5.65 -1.93
N ARG A 224 -17.78 -5.38 -3.21
CA ARG A 224 -19.12 -5.40 -3.83
C ARG A 224 -19.57 -6.83 -4.14
N ASP A 225 -18.63 -7.68 -4.52
CA ASP A 225 -18.90 -9.08 -4.85
C ASP A 225 -18.98 -9.96 -3.58
N GLU A 226 -18.58 -9.45 -2.41
CA GLU A 226 -18.67 -10.15 -1.12
C GLU A 226 -20.12 -10.47 -0.75
N THR A 227 -20.44 -11.75 -0.64
CA THR A 227 -21.78 -12.21 -0.26
C THR A 227 -22.03 -12.02 1.24
N ALA A 228 -23.31 -11.94 1.65
CA ALA A 228 -23.67 -11.83 3.07
C ALA A 228 -23.12 -13.01 3.92
N ALA A 229 -23.04 -14.20 3.34
CA ALA A 229 -22.51 -15.38 4.02
C ALA A 229 -20.98 -15.33 4.20
N GLU A 230 -20.25 -14.72 3.26
CA GLU A 230 -18.82 -14.48 3.39
C GLU A 230 -18.54 -13.34 4.37
N LEU A 231 -19.28 -12.23 4.27
CA LEU A 231 -19.19 -11.11 5.19
C LEU A 231 -19.43 -11.56 6.64
N ALA A 232 -20.38 -12.44 6.89
CA ALA A 232 -20.65 -13.00 8.22
C ALA A 232 -19.51 -13.90 8.76
N ARG A 233 -18.66 -14.45 7.88
CA ARG A 233 -17.51 -15.30 8.24
C ARG A 233 -16.21 -14.51 8.36
N ARG A 234 -16.06 -13.40 7.65
CA ARG A 234 -14.85 -12.57 7.70
C ARG A 234 -14.87 -11.62 8.90
N ARG A 235 -13.68 -11.33 9.44
CA ARG A 235 -13.50 -10.36 10.53
C ARG A 235 -13.67 -8.94 9.99
N GLY A 236 -14.12 -8.00 10.82
CA GLY A 236 -14.15 -6.57 10.47
C GLY A 236 -15.28 -6.15 9.52
N LYS A 237 -15.22 -4.90 9.06
CA LYS A 237 -16.25 -4.23 8.25
C LYS A 237 -16.14 -4.58 6.75
N GLN A 238 -17.26 -4.54 6.03
CA GLN A 238 -17.31 -4.80 4.58
C GLN A 238 -16.44 -3.81 3.79
N ARG A 239 -16.39 -2.54 4.20
CA ARG A 239 -15.62 -1.49 3.54
C ARG A 239 -14.75 -0.70 4.51
N ASP A 240 -13.56 -0.33 4.04
CA ASP A 240 -12.63 0.56 4.74
C ASP A 240 -12.19 1.75 3.89
N ASP A 241 -11.72 2.80 4.56
CA ASP A 241 -10.88 3.82 3.96
C ASP A 241 -9.64 3.11 3.43
N ALA A 242 -9.23 3.40 2.20
CA ALA A 242 -8.17 2.64 1.54
C ALA A 242 -7.11 3.59 1.01
N THR A 243 -5.89 3.47 1.54
CA THR A 243 -4.72 4.25 1.13
C THR A 243 -3.62 3.33 0.69
N VAL A 244 -3.06 3.62 -0.49
CA VAL A 244 -1.95 2.88 -1.09
C VAL A 244 -0.95 3.90 -1.62
N VAL A 245 0.32 3.74 -1.26
CA VAL A 245 1.41 4.62 -1.71
C VAL A 245 2.52 3.77 -2.30
N MET A 246 2.85 4.03 -3.56
CA MET A 246 4.10 3.56 -4.16
C MET A 246 5.21 4.57 -3.83
N VAL A 247 6.30 4.10 -3.25
CA VAL A 247 7.47 4.92 -2.95
C VAL A 247 8.42 4.86 -4.14
N GLU A 248 8.72 6.02 -4.69
CA GLU A 248 9.65 6.18 -5.80
C GLU A 248 11.04 6.36 -5.22
N LEU A 249 11.86 5.33 -5.37
CA LEU A 249 13.25 5.32 -4.97
C LEU A 249 14.06 5.66 -6.23
N LEU A 250 14.50 6.91 -6.33
CA LEU A 250 15.34 7.36 -7.44
C LEU A 250 16.78 6.93 -7.14
N ASP A 251 17.29 5.96 -7.90
CA ASP A 251 18.72 5.75 -7.93
C ASP A 251 19.33 6.89 -8.75
N LEU A 252 20.06 7.79 -8.08
CA LEU A 252 20.78 8.89 -8.73
C LEU A 252 21.90 8.40 -9.68
N TYR A 253 22.11 7.09 -9.77
CA TYR A 253 22.84 6.43 -10.83
C TYR A 253 21.84 5.83 -11.82
N THR A 254 21.70 6.49 -12.97
CA THR A 254 21.08 6.01 -14.23
C THR A 254 20.28 4.72 -14.07
N ALA A 255 18.95 4.83 -13.96
CA ALA A 255 18.08 3.73 -14.37
C ALA A 255 18.27 3.52 -15.88
N ASP A 256 19.38 2.89 -16.26
CA ASP A 256 19.60 2.47 -17.62
C ASP A 256 18.59 1.36 -17.92
N THR A 257 18.25 1.21 -19.20
CA THR A 257 17.15 0.36 -19.68
C THR A 257 17.23 -1.06 -19.10
N GLU A 258 18.45 -1.55 -18.84
CA GLU A 258 18.75 -2.86 -18.27
C GLU A 258 18.13 -3.07 -16.87
N HIS A 259 18.14 -2.06 -15.99
CA HIS A 259 17.58 -2.17 -14.64
C HIS A 259 16.04 -2.30 -14.65
N LEU A 260 15.37 -1.54 -15.53
CA LEU A 260 13.92 -1.66 -15.71
C LEU A 260 13.54 -3.03 -16.33
N LEU A 261 14.39 -3.57 -17.20
CA LEU A 261 14.18 -4.88 -17.81
C LEU A 261 14.39 -6.02 -16.80
N ASP A 262 15.39 -5.93 -15.93
CA ASP A 262 15.61 -6.90 -14.85
C ASP A 262 14.44 -6.92 -13.87
N ARG A 263 13.90 -5.74 -13.51
CA ARG A 263 12.67 -5.65 -12.69
C ARG A 263 11.47 -6.28 -13.37
N ALA A 264 11.27 -6.02 -14.66
CA ALA A 264 10.20 -6.65 -15.44
C ALA A 264 10.38 -8.18 -15.53
N ALA A 265 11.62 -8.65 -15.69
CA ALA A 265 11.95 -10.08 -15.71
C ALA A 265 11.69 -10.75 -14.35
N GLY A 266 12.03 -10.09 -13.24
CA GLY A 266 11.75 -10.54 -11.89
C GLY A 266 10.25 -10.73 -11.62
N LEU A 267 9.42 -9.77 -12.05
CA LEU A 267 7.97 -9.90 -12.01
C LEU A 267 7.47 -11.09 -12.83
N ILE A 268 7.94 -11.21 -14.08
CA ILE A 268 7.52 -12.30 -14.97
C ILE A 268 7.89 -13.66 -14.37
N ARG A 269 9.05 -13.76 -13.71
CA ARG A 269 9.48 -14.96 -12.98
C ARG A 269 8.53 -15.31 -11.84
N ARG A 270 8.20 -14.35 -10.96
CA ARG A 270 7.25 -14.56 -9.85
C ARG A 270 5.86 -14.94 -10.34
N LEU A 271 5.36 -14.29 -11.40
CA LEU A 271 4.08 -14.62 -12.02
C LEU A 271 4.08 -16.04 -12.62
N ARG A 272 5.19 -16.47 -13.22
CA ARG A 272 5.33 -17.84 -13.74
C ARG A 272 5.29 -18.89 -12.62
N GLU A 273 6.01 -18.64 -11.53
CA GLU A 273 6.03 -19.51 -10.35
C GLU A 273 4.64 -19.59 -9.69
N ALA A 274 3.92 -18.47 -9.59
CA ALA A 274 2.59 -18.41 -8.99
C ALA A 274 1.48 -19.02 -9.86
N MET A 275 1.58 -18.94 -11.19
CA MET A 275 0.46 -19.26 -12.10
C MET A 275 0.67 -20.48 -13.02
N ASP A 276 1.81 -21.19 -12.96
CA ASP A 276 2.16 -22.31 -13.87
C ASP A 276 1.98 -21.94 -15.36
N LEU A 277 2.37 -20.71 -15.73
CA LEU A 277 2.23 -20.16 -17.08
C LEU A 277 3.39 -20.57 -18.00
N GLU A 278 3.07 -20.84 -19.27
CA GLU A 278 4.05 -20.85 -20.36
C GLU A 278 4.09 -19.49 -21.05
N VAL A 279 5.25 -18.86 -21.02
CA VAL A 279 5.55 -17.61 -21.72
C VAL A 279 6.28 -17.95 -23.02
N TRP A 280 5.77 -17.45 -24.15
CA TRP A 280 6.27 -17.72 -25.49
C TRP A 280 6.95 -16.48 -26.05
N CYS A 281 8.12 -16.68 -26.66
CA CYS A 281 8.75 -15.66 -27.50
C CYS A 281 8.04 -15.62 -28.86
N GLY A 282 8.04 -14.46 -29.52
CA GLY A 282 7.39 -14.26 -30.82
C GLY A 282 7.87 -15.15 -31.98
N ASP A 283 8.83 -16.05 -31.74
CA ASP A 283 9.27 -17.09 -32.67
C ASP A 283 8.52 -18.44 -32.49
N GLY A 284 7.58 -18.51 -31.55
CA GLY A 284 6.73 -19.68 -31.33
C GLY A 284 7.45 -20.86 -30.64
N ARG A 285 8.60 -20.62 -29.99
CA ARG A 285 9.29 -21.64 -29.17
C ARG A 285 9.03 -21.42 -27.68
N PRO A 286 8.95 -22.49 -26.87
CA PRO A 286 8.78 -22.41 -25.42
C PRO A 286 10.06 -22.00 -24.65
N ASN A 287 11.01 -21.34 -25.32
CA ASN A 287 12.34 -21.07 -24.76
C ASN A 287 12.51 -19.57 -24.48
N TRP A 288 13.12 -19.28 -23.34
CA TRP A 288 13.36 -17.95 -22.74
C TRP A 288 13.95 -16.93 -23.73
N CYS A 289 13.43 -15.70 -23.71
CA CYS A 289 14.07 -14.55 -24.35
C CYS A 289 15.08 -13.99 -23.35
N GLU A 290 16.37 -14.22 -23.59
CA GLU A 290 17.45 -13.61 -22.79
C GLU A 290 17.45 -12.08 -22.88
N SER A 291 16.66 -11.52 -23.80
CA SER A 291 16.46 -10.09 -23.95
C SER A 291 15.00 -9.77 -24.27
N ILE A 292 14.26 -9.19 -23.31
CA ILE A 292 12.92 -8.61 -23.52
C ILE A 292 12.92 -7.56 -24.65
N THR A 293 14.09 -7.02 -25.00
CA THR A 293 14.27 -5.99 -26.05
C THR A 293 14.06 -6.46 -27.49
N ARG A 294 13.97 -7.78 -27.77
CA ARG A 294 13.96 -8.28 -29.16
C ARG A 294 12.64 -8.83 -29.68
N TRP A 295 11.67 -9.21 -28.83
CA TRP A 295 10.51 -9.97 -29.31
C TRP A 295 9.19 -9.64 -28.58
N PRO A 296 8.04 -9.68 -29.28
CA PRO A 296 6.72 -9.69 -28.64
C PRO A 296 6.56 -10.92 -27.74
N ILE A 297 6.09 -10.72 -26.51
CA ILE A 297 5.78 -11.81 -25.58
C ILE A 297 4.31 -12.19 -25.73
N ALA A 298 4.02 -13.49 -25.84
CA ALA A 298 2.66 -14.05 -25.78
C ALA A 298 2.56 -15.05 -24.61
N ALA A 299 1.47 -15.04 -23.86
CA ALA A 299 1.25 -15.96 -22.74
C ALA A 299 -0.06 -16.74 -22.91
N SER A 300 -0.04 -18.02 -22.55
CA SER A 300 -1.20 -18.92 -22.66
C SER A 300 -1.28 -19.86 -21.44
N PRO A 301 -2.44 -19.96 -20.75
CA PRO A 301 -2.60 -20.91 -19.65
C PRO A 301 -2.56 -22.36 -20.14
N ARG A 302 -1.81 -23.24 -19.45
CA ARG A 302 -1.81 -24.69 -19.75
C ARG A 302 -3.13 -25.39 -19.42
N ARG A 303 -3.97 -24.83 -18.55
CA ARG A 303 -5.31 -25.36 -18.23
C ARG A 303 -6.40 -24.40 -18.72
N ARG A 304 -7.34 -24.91 -19.52
CA ARG A 304 -8.54 -24.16 -19.93
C ARG A 304 -9.47 -24.00 -18.72
N GLY A 305 -9.43 -22.83 -18.11
CA GLY A 305 -10.38 -22.31 -17.12
C GLY A 305 -10.65 -20.84 -17.38
N PRO A 306 -11.58 -20.18 -16.67
CA PRO A 306 -11.78 -18.73 -16.80
C PRO A 306 -10.42 -18.04 -16.56
N VAL A 307 -10.02 -17.22 -17.54
CA VAL A 307 -8.78 -16.46 -17.50
C VAL A 307 -8.89 -15.50 -16.31
N SER A 308 -8.09 -15.72 -15.25
CA SER A 308 -8.13 -14.88 -14.05
C SER A 308 -7.69 -13.45 -14.40
N THR A 309 -8.10 -12.48 -13.58
CA THR A 309 -7.70 -11.07 -13.64
C THR A 309 -6.17 -10.88 -13.75
N ASP A 310 -5.39 -11.88 -13.38
CA ASP A 310 -3.93 -11.90 -13.37
C ASP A 310 -3.33 -12.06 -14.79
N ALA A 311 -4.00 -12.78 -15.70
CA ALA A 311 -3.57 -12.85 -17.10
C ALA A 311 -3.87 -11.54 -17.87
N TYR A 312 -4.86 -10.77 -17.41
CA TYR A 312 -5.12 -9.42 -17.92
C TYR A 312 -4.03 -8.44 -17.46
N LEU A 313 -3.61 -8.54 -16.19
CA LEU A 313 -2.47 -7.77 -15.65
C LEU A 313 -1.18 -8.07 -16.42
N LEU A 314 -0.91 -9.34 -16.73
CA LEU A 314 0.23 -9.74 -17.57
C LEU A 314 0.19 -9.09 -18.96
N ALA A 315 -0.99 -8.99 -19.60
CA ALA A 315 -1.15 -8.34 -20.90
C ALA A 315 -0.98 -6.81 -20.85
N VAL A 316 -1.41 -6.17 -19.76
CA VAL A 316 -1.24 -4.72 -19.53
C VAL A 316 0.23 -4.38 -19.22
N LEU A 317 0.90 -5.25 -18.46
CA LEU A 317 2.29 -5.15 -18.08
C LEU A 317 3.27 -5.26 -19.24
N VAL A 318 3.06 -6.29 -20.07
CA VAL A 318 3.83 -6.46 -21.31
C VAL A 318 3.61 -5.27 -22.25
N ARG A 319 2.39 -4.71 -22.30
CA ARG A 319 2.10 -3.48 -23.08
C ARG A 319 2.85 -2.24 -22.57
N GLY A 320 2.88 -2.03 -21.26
CA GLY A 320 3.53 -0.87 -20.65
C GLY A 320 5.04 -0.86 -20.88
N VAL A 321 5.69 -2.00 -20.66
CA VAL A 321 7.13 -2.17 -20.88
C VAL A 321 7.50 -1.98 -22.35
N CYS A 322 6.75 -2.59 -23.30
CA CYS A 322 7.07 -2.49 -24.73
C CYS A 322 6.77 -1.11 -25.36
N ALA A 323 5.78 -0.36 -24.86
CA ALA A 323 5.43 0.95 -25.40
C ALA A 323 6.44 2.04 -25.01
N GLY A 324 7.06 1.93 -23.82
CA GLY A 324 8.05 2.89 -23.33
C GLY A 324 9.44 2.75 -23.97
N THR A 325 9.86 1.54 -24.36
CA THR A 325 11.24 1.28 -24.82
C THR A 325 11.47 1.39 -26.33
N LEU A 326 10.44 1.26 -27.17
CA LEU A 326 10.67 0.96 -28.60
C LEU A 326 10.27 2.05 -29.60
N GLY A 327 9.63 3.15 -29.19
CA GLY A 327 9.23 4.24 -30.11
C GLY A 327 8.41 3.76 -31.33
N ARG A 328 7.76 2.60 -31.23
CA ARG A 328 7.07 1.90 -32.32
C ARG A 328 5.57 1.77 -32.02
N PRO A 329 4.70 1.77 -33.04
CA PRO A 329 3.26 1.67 -32.84
C PRO A 329 2.91 0.35 -32.16
N ALA A 330 1.95 0.43 -31.23
CA ALA A 330 1.46 -0.69 -30.45
C ALA A 330 1.11 -1.90 -31.34
N LEU A 331 1.59 -3.08 -30.95
CA LEU A 331 1.17 -4.35 -31.55
C LEU A 331 -0.36 -4.47 -31.50
N THR A 332 -0.98 -4.68 -32.65
CA THR A 332 -2.37 -5.07 -32.79
C THR A 332 -2.53 -6.51 -32.30
N VAL A 333 -3.26 -6.69 -31.20
CA VAL A 333 -3.72 -8.01 -30.74
C VAL A 333 -4.80 -8.49 -31.73
N PRO A 334 -4.80 -9.77 -32.18
CA PRO A 334 -5.95 -10.30 -32.92
C PRO A 334 -7.19 -10.14 -32.05
N ALA A 335 -8.29 -9.67 -32.65
CA ALA A 335 -9.51 -9.33 -31.93
C ALA A 335 -9.99 -10.48 -31.02
N TRP A 336 -9.81 -10.33 -29.72
CA TRP A 336 -10.54 -11.10 -28.72
C TRP A 336 -11.92 -10.48 -28.59
N THR A 337 -12.79 -10.81 -29.56
CA THR A 337 -14.20 -10.46 -29.46
C THR A 337 -14.82 -11.16 -28.26
N SER A 338 -15.52 -10.35 -27.45
CA SER A 338 -16.42 -10.71 -26.34
C SER A 338 -15.80 -10.87 -24.94
N LEU A 339 -15.44 -9.75 -24.33
CA LEU A 339 -15.90 -9.45 -22.97
C LEU A 339 -16.60 -8.10 -23.05
N ALA A 340 -17.92 -8.12 -22.98
CA ALA A 340 -18.77 -6.95 -23.17
C ALA A 340 -18.53 -5.91 -22.07
N GLY A 341 -18.41 -4.63 -22.45
CA GLY A 341 -18.86 -3.53 -21.58
C GLY A 341 -17.86 -2.46 -21.14
N VAL A 342 -16.67 -2.29 -21.75
CA VAL A 342 -15.80 -1.14 -21.44
C VAL A 342 -15.79 -0.14 -22.61
N PRO A 343 -16.21 1.12 -22.44
CA PRO A 343 -16.11 2.13 -23.48
C PRO A 343 -14.65 2.45 -23.80
N THR A 344 -14.24 2.22 -25.04
CA THR A 344 -12.93 2.59 -25.59
C THR A 344 -12.93 4.05 -26.03
N THR A 345 -12.56 4.96 -25.13
CA THR A 345 -12.05 6.28 -25.54
C THR A 345 -10.97 6.73 -24.56
N TRP A 346 -9.71 6.45 -24.89
CA TRP A 346 -8.56 7.17 -24.34
C TRP A 346 -7.99 8.07 -25.43
N SER A 347 -8.23 9.38 -25.26
CA SER A 347 -7.60 10.45 -26.01
C SER A 347 -6.11 10.50 -25.63
N SER A 348 -5.24 10.36 -26.61
CA SER A 348 -3.80 10.54 -26.49
C SER A 348 -3.48 12.00 -26.14
N ALA A 349 -2.92 12.26 -24.96
CA ALA A 349 -2.24 13.51 -24.65
C ALA A 349 -0.81 13.23 -24.21
N THR A 350 0.09 13.84 -24.97
CA THR A 350 1.50 13.57 -25.16
C THR A 350 2.36 14.06 -24.00
N ALA A 351 3.45 13.32 -23.75
CA ALA A 351 4.58 13.72 -22.90
C ALA A 351 5.22 15.04 -23.36
N ARG A 352 5.88 15.74 -22.42
CA ARG A 352 7.08 16.54 -22.72
C ARG A 352 8.13 16.41 -21.61
N ILE A 353 9.26 15.84 -22.06
CA ILE A 353 10.66 15.83 -21.61
C ILE A 353 10.92 15.55 -20.13
#